data_AF-E0VSI3-F1
#
_entry.id   AF-E0VSI3-F1
#
_cell.length_a   1.000
_cell.length_b   1.000
_cell.length_c   1.000
_cell.angle_alpha   90.00
_cell.angle_beta   90.00
_cell.angle_gamma   90.00
#
_symmetry.space_group_name_H-M   'P 1'
#
loop_
_entity.id
_entity.type
_entity.pdbx_description
1 polymer ?
#
loop_
_entity_poly.entity_id
_entity_poly.type
_entity_poly.pdbx_seq_one_letter_code
_entity_poly.pdbx_strand_id
1 'polypeptide(L)'
;MGEKGAEVERKKKKRNYKNSIYLCNEFLKEIVSARGFFELEIIEVTNYRGELASGKCCGGIIHTRPCPYECHTYFRVCLKEYQINVTSLGSCSFGNTSSPVLGGNSFRLADPESANGKLVLPFSFSWTVSVVI
;
A
#
# COMPACT_ATOMS: atom_id res chain seq x y z
N MET A 1 -22.62 31.54 37.21
CA MET A 1 -23.43 31.24 36.01
C MET A 1 -23.89 29.80 36.17
N GLY A 2 -25.06 29.62 36.79
CA GLY A 2 -25.59 28.31 37.15
C GLY A 2 -26.63 27.90 36.11
N GLU A 3 -26.43 26.77 35.46
CA GLU A 3 -27.39 26.21 34.52
C GLU A 3 -28.52 25.51 35.27
N LYS A 4 -29.75 25.81 34.84
CA LYS A 4 -30.98 25.18 35.33
C LYS A 4 -31.16 23.82 34.65
N GLY A 5 -31.61 22.84 35.43
CA GLY A 5 -31.86 21.48 34.96
C GLY A 5 -33.12 21.33 34.10
N ALA A 6 -33.25 20.12 33.55
CA ALA A 6 -34.52 19.48 33.28
C ALA A 6 -34.32 17.96 33.34
N GLU A 7 -34.99 17.31 34.28
CA GLU A 7 -35.09 15.87 34.40
C GLU A 7 -36.15 15.37 33.41
N VAL A 8 -35.77 14.43 32.55
CA VAL A 8 -36.67 13.81 31.57
C VAL A 8 -36.89 12.35 31.97
N GLU A 9 -38.05 12.10 32.56
CA GLU A 9 -38.55 10.78 32.91
C GLU A 9 -38.89 9.98 31.64
N ARG A 10 -38.22 8.86 31.39
CA ARG A 10 -38.61 7.90 30.34
C ARG A 10 -39.14 6.62 30.96
N LYS A 11 -40.46 6.44 30.81
CA LYS A 11 -41.28 5.32 31.29
C LYS A 11 -40.73 3.95 30.84
N LYS A 12 -40.52 3.04 31.81
CA LYS A 12 -40.26 1.62 31.56
C LYS A 12 -41.51 0.95 30.98
N LYS A 13 -41.46 0.50 29.71
CA LYS A 13 -42.44 -0.43 29.15
C LYS A 13 -41.95 -1.86 29.38
N LYS A 14 -42.52 -2.55 30.38
CA LYS A 14 -42.36 -4.01 30.52
C LYS A 14 -43.01 -4.69 29.33
N ARG A 15 -42.21 -5.31 28.47
CA ARG A 15 -42.67 -6.39 27.59
C ARG A 15 -42.22 -7.70 28.21
N ASN A 16 -43.19 -8.50 28.66
CA ASN A 16 -42.97 -9.89 29.02
C ASN A 16 -42.77 -10.67 27.72
N TYR A 17 -41.56 -11.18 27.51
CA TYR A 17 -41.33 -12.31 26.61
C TYR A 17 -40.72 -13.42 27.45
N LYS A 18 -41.58 -14.32 27.93
CA LYS A 18 -41.15 -15.60 28.48
C LYS A 18 -40.90 -16.52 27.27
N ASN A 19 -39.65 -16.93 27.03
CA ASN A 19 -39.24 -18.33 27.17
C ASN A 19 -37.88 -18.63 26.52
N SER A 20 -37.09 -19.36 27.31
CA SER A 20 -35.96 -20.21 26.93
C SER A 20 -34.67 -19.54 26.45
N ILE A 21 -33.80 -19.26 27.43
CA ILE A 21 -32.35 -19.32 27.25
C ILE A 21 -32.00 -20.77 26.87
N TYR A 22 -31.64 -21.00 25.61
CA TYR A 22 -30.78 -22.13 25.26
C TYR A 22 -29.38 -21.56 25.02
N LEU A 23 -28.50 -21.86 25.97
CA LEU A 23 -27.06 -21.65 25.86
C LEU A 23 -26.55 -22.41 24.64
N CYS A 24 -26.08 -21.71 23.62
CA CYS A 24 -25.08 -22.24 22.70
C CYS A 24 -23.84 -21.38 22.84
N ASN A 25 -22.95 -21.87 23.71
CA ASN A 25 -21.61 -21.35 23.92
C ASN A 25 -20.74 -21.83 22.76
N GLU A 26 -20.71 -21.07 21.67
CA GLU A 26 -19.66 -21.10 20.66
C GLU A 26 -19.45 -19.65 20.21
N PHE A 27 -18.31 -19.09 20.60
CA PHE A 27 -17.85 -17.76 20.21
C PHE A 27 -17.81 -17.68 18.68
N LEU A 28 -18.83 -17.09 18.06
CA LEU A 28 -18.68 -16.54 16.71
C LEU A 28 -17.80 -15.29 16.81
N LYS A 29 -16.47 -15.49 16.96
CA LYS A 29 -15.48 -14.48 16.61
C LYS A 29 -15.60 -14.32 15.11
N GLU A 30 -16.39 -13.36 14.65
CA GLU A 30 -16.30 -12.89 13.28
C GLU A 30 -14.85 -12.47 13.02
N ILE A 31 -14.14 -13.25 12.22
CA ILE A 31 -12.87 -12.82 11.66
C ILE A 31 -13.23 -11.76 10.63
N VAL A 32 -13.13 -10.48 11.01
CA VAL A 32 -13.21 -9.37 10.06
C VAL A 32 -12.01 -9.51 9.13
N SER A 33 -12.21 -10.12 7.96
CA SER A 33 -11.20 -10.15 6.92
C SER A 33 -11.21 -8.81 6.20
N ALA A 34 -10.24 -7.95 6.50
CA ALA A 34 -9.97 -6.78 5.67
C ALA A 34 -9.30 -7.27 4.38
N ARG A 35 -9.86 -6.91 3.23
CA ARG A 35 -9.23 -7.12 1.91
C ARG A 35 -9.11 -5.78 1.22
N GLY A 36 -8.00 -5.55 0.54
CA GLY A 36 -7.76 -4.32 -0.19
C GLY A 36 -6.66 -4.47 -1.22
N PHE A 37 -6.42 -3.38 -1.92
CA PHE A 37 -5.37 -3.26 -2.92
C PHE A 37 -4.50 -2.06 -2.57
N PHE A 38 -3.19 -2.26 -2.64
CA PHE A 38 -2.23 -1.16 -2.68
C PHE A 38 -1.87 -0.92 -4.15
N GLU A 39 -2.10 0.30 -4.63
CA GLU A 39 -1.88 0.68 -6.03
C GLU A 39 -0.78 1.74 -6.10
N LEU A 40 0.20 1.52 -6.99
CA LEU A 40 1.27 2.47 -7.28
C LEU A 40 1.29 2.74 -8.78
N GLU A 41 1.19 4.01 -9.17
CA GLU A 41 1.25 4.43 -10.57
C GLU A 41 2.55 5.18 -10.87
N ILE A 42 3.24 4.72 -11.92
CA ILE A 42 4.43 5.39 -12.44
C ILE A 42 3.98 6.46 -13.44
N ILE A 43 4.30 7.72 -13.15
CA ILE A 43 3.92 8.85 -14.00
C ILE A 43 5.10 9.28 -14.88
N GLU A 44 6.25 9.50 -14.26
CA GLU A 44 7.42 10.06 -14.92
C GLU A 44 8.70 9.60 -14.26
N VAL A 45 9.72 9.39 -15.07
CA VAL A 45 11.07 8.99 -14.66
C VAL A 45 12.06 9.84 -15.42
N THR A 46 13.10 10.30 -14.72
CA THR A 46 14.13 11.13 -15.33
C THR A 46 15.52 10.63 -14.94
N ASN A 47 16.23 10.01 -15.88
CA ASN A 47 17.63 9.64 -15.75
C ASN A 47 18.43 10.20 -16.92
N TYR A 48 18.61 11.53 -16.94
CA TYR A 48 19.31 12.23 -18.04
C TYR A 48 20.75 11.75 -18.27
N ARG A 49 21.37 11.09 -17.29
CA ARG A 49 22.74 10.56 -17.39
C ARG A 49 22.79 9.13 -17.93
N GLY A 50 21.69 8.39 -17.91
CA GLY A 50 21.68 6.95 -18.24
C GLY A 50 22.56 6.12 -17.29
N GLU A 51 22.65 6.56 -16.02
CA GLU A 51 23.53 5.97 -15.01
C GLU A 51 22.74 5.08 -14.04
N LEU A 52 23.39 4.02 -13.55
CA LEU A 52 22.93 3.19 -12.44
C LEU A 52 23.28 3.84 -11.10
N ALA A 53 22.66 3.40 -10.00
CA ALA A 53 22.99 3.85 -8.65
C ALA A 53 24.48 3.63 -8.27
N SER A 54 25.16 2.69 -8.93
CA SER A 54 26.60 2.47 -8.77
C SER A 54 27.49 3.51 -9.49
N GLY A 55 26.90 4.46 -10.23
CA GLY A 55 27.62 5.44 -11.05
C GLY A 55 28.14 4.91 -12.41
N LYS A 56 27.77 3.69 -12.80
CA LYS A 56 28.11 3.10 -14.11
C LYS A 56 27.03 3.43 -15.13
N CYS A 57 27.35 3.42 -16.42
CA CYS A 57 26.33 3.52 -17.46
C CYS A 57 25.46 2.25 -17.49
N CYS A 58 24.21 2.40 -17.91
CA CYS A 58 23.40 1.25 -18.33
C CYS A 58 24.16 0.42 -19.39
N GLY A 59 24.16 -0.91 -19.24
CA GLY A 59 25.04 -1.82 -19.99
C GLY A 59 26.39 -2.13 -19.31
N GLY A 60 26.68 -1.51 -18.15
CA GLY A 60 27.81 -1.89 -17.29
C GLY A 60 29.17 -1.30 -17.66
N ILE A 61 29.22 -0.42 -18.66
CA ILE A 61 30.45 0.28 -19.08
C ILE A 61 30.77 1.40 -18.09
N ILE A 62 32.06 1.57 -17.78
CA ILE A 62 32.55 2.62 -16.90
C ILE A 62 33.22 3.70 -17.76
N HIS A 63 32.87 4.97 -17.51
CA HIS A 63 33.60 6.16 -17.99
C HIS A 63 33.44 6.60 -19.46
N THR A 64 32.30 6.35 -20.10
CA THR A 64 31.94 7.07 -21.34
C THR A 64 30.81 8.05 -21.03
N ARG A 65 31.11 9.36 -21.04
CA ARG A 65 30.10 10.42 -21.04
C ARG A 65 30.05 11.04 -22.45
N PRO A 66 28.89 11.09 -23.11
CA PRO A 66 27.59 10.58 -22.68
C PRO A 66 27.55 9.04 -22.63
N CYS A 67 26.63 8.48 -21.83
CA CYS A 67 26.43 7.03 -21.78
C CYS A 67 25.93 6.53 -23.15
N PRO A 68 26.51 5.45 -23.70
CA PRO A 68 26.27 5.02 -25.08
C PRO A 68 24.96 4.24 -25.26
N TYR A 69 24.42 3.67 -24.19
CA TYR A 69 23.22 2.85 -24.22
C TYR A 69 22.10 3.47 -23.41
N GLU A 70 20.88 3.25 -23.88
CA GLU A 70 19.66 3.58 -23.15
C GLU A 70 19.37 2.51 -22.08
N CYS A 71 18.90 2.96 -20.92
CA CYS A 71 18.45 2.08 -19.85
C CYS A 71 17.11 1.45 -20.21
N HIS A 72 16.92 0.17 -19.90
CA HIS A 72 15.61 -0.47 -19.92
C HIS A 72 15.02 -0.44 -18.51
N THR A 73 14.22 0.58 -18.24
CA THR A 73 13.75 0.90 -16.89
C THR A 73 12.46 0.16 -16.55
N TYR A 74 12.46 -0.51 -15.40
CA TYR A 74 11.31 -1.20 -14.83
C TYR A 74 11.30 -1.00 -13.31
N PHE A 75 10.16 -1.24 -12.67
CA PHE A 75 9.97 -0.97 -11.25
C PHE A 75 9.72 -2.27 -10.48
N ARG A 76 10.25 -2.32 -9.26
CA ARG A 76 9.95 -3.37 -8.27
C ARG A 76 9.42 -2.71 -7.02
N VAL A 77 8.30 -3.21 -6.54
CA VAL A 77 7.66 -2.75 -5.31
C VAL A 77 7.74 -3.88 -4.30
N CYS A 78 8.20 -3.54 -3.10
CA CYS A 78 8.27 -4.44 -1.95
C CYS A 78 7.51 -3.77 -0.82
N LEU A 79 6.41 -4.38 -0.40
CA LEU A 79 5.62 -3.87 0.71
C LEU A 79 5.93 -4.71 1.95
N LYS A 80 6.23 -4.03 3.06
CA LYS A 80 6.55 -4.65 4.34
C LYS A 80 6.03 -3.83 5.51
N GLU A 81 6.14 -4.41 6.70
CA GLU A 81 5.74 -3.73 7.93
C GLU A 81 6.55 -2.46 8.19
N TYR A 82 5.94 -1.52 8.90
CA TYR A 82 6.66 -0.34 9.36
C TYR A 82 7.80 -0.76 10.29
N GLN A 83 8.99 -0.22 10.02
CA GLN A 83 10.18 -0.37 10.84
C GLN A 83 10.66 1.03 11.21
N ILE A 84 11.06 1.22 12.48
CA ILE A 84 11.62 2.51 12.95
C ILE A 84 12.85 2.87 12.11
N ASN A 85 13.68 1.88 11.78
CA ASN A 85 14.83 2.03 10.88
C ASN A 85 14.55 1.28 9.57
N VAL A 86 14.26 2.02 8.50
CA VAL A 86 13.96 1.44 7.19
C VAL A 86 15.23 0.87 6.57
N THR A 87 15.24 -0.44 6.34
CA THR A 87 16.30 -1.12 5.59
C THR A 87 15.76 -1.60 4.24
N SER A 88 16.59 -1.57 3.19
CA SER A 88 16.26 -2.23 1.91
C SER A 88 16.43 -3.75 1.98
N LEU A 89 16.93 -4.25 3.11
CA LEU A 89 17.15 -5.65 3.41
C LEU A 89 15.91 -6.26 4.07
N GLY A 90 15.71 -7.56 3.87
CA GLY A 90 14.60 -8.32 4.45
C GLY A 90 13.55 -8.75 3.42
N SER A 91 12.56 -9.51 3.88
CA SER A 91 11.45 -10.00 3.07
C SER A 91 10.31 -8.98 2.97
N CYS A 92 9.57 -9.03 1.86
CA CYS A 92 8.37 -8.21 1.65
C CYS A 92 7.19 -8.90 2.34
N SER A 93 7.00 -8.67 3.64
CA SER A 93 5.99 -9.34 4.46
C SER A 93 4.55 -9.14 3.99
N PHE A 94 4.28 -8.04 3.29
CA PHE A 94 2.98 -7.73 2.69
C PHE A 94 2.93 -8.02 1.19
N GLY A 95 4.01 -8.54 0.60
CA GLY A 95 4.09 -8.94 -0.80
C GLY A 95 4.98 -8.03 -1.66
N ASN A 96 5.26 -8.49 -2.87
CA ASN A 96 6.02 -7.74 -3.86
C ASN A 96 5.44 -7.92 -5.26
N THR A 97 5.70 -6.96 -6.13
CA THR A 97 5.30 -6.98 -7.53
C THR A 97 6.28 -6.18 -8.36
N SER A 98 6.28 -6.40 -9.67
CA SER A 98 7.18 -5.71 -10.59
C SER A 98 6.48 -5.38 -11.89
N SER A 99 6.84 -4.24 -12.47
CA SER A 99 6.38 -3.85 -13.80
C SER A 99 7.22 -4.56 -14.87
N PRO A 100 6.71 -4.67 -16.11
CA PRO A 100 7.57 -4.85 -17.27
C PRO A 100 8.48 -3.61 -17.47
N VAL A 101 9.35 -3.65 -18.49
CA VAL A 101 10.09 -2.47 -18.92
C VAL A 101 9.11 -1.42 -19.43
N LEU A 102 9.09 -0.26 -18.80
CA LEU A 102 8.16 0.84 -19.10
C LEU A 102 8.76 1.87 -20.04
N GLY A 103 10.09 1.96 -20.11
CA GLY A 103 10.74 2.92 -20.98
C GLY A 103 12.24 3.00 -20.80
N GLY A 104 12.79 4.05 -21.41
CA GLY A 104 14.20 4.35 -21.54
C GLY A 104 14.86 4.99 -20.31
N ASN A 105 15.78 5.91 -20.59
CA ASN A 105 16.43 6.76 -19.59
C ASN A 105 15.43 7.71 -18.90
N SER A 106 14.64 8.42 -19.69
CA SER A 106 13.65 9.37 -19.19
C SER A 106 12.39 9.26 -20.01
N PHE A 107 11.24 9.14 -19.35
CA PHE A 107 9.95 9.00 -20.01
C PHE A 107 8.83 9.47 -19.10
N ARG A 108 7.69 9.81 -19.71
CA ARG A 108 6.45 10.15 -19.04
C ARG A 108 5.33 9.31 -19.64
N LEU A 109 4.56 8.64 -18.78
CA LEU A 109 3.39 7.86 -19.18
C LEU A 109 2.17 8.80 -19.20
N ALA A 110 1.57 8.97 -20.37
CA ALA A 110 0.34 9.76 -20.52
C ALA A 110 -0.87 9.05 -19.88
N ASP A 111 -0.86 7.71 -19.94
CA ASP A 111 -1.84 6.83 -19.31
C ASP A 111 -1.09 5.65 -18.66
N PRO A 112 -0.85 5.69 -17.34
CA PRO A 112 -0.17 4.63 -16.62
C PRO A 112 -0.90 3.29 -16.65
N GLU A 113 -2.23 3.27 -16.80
CA GLU A 113 -3.01 2.04 -16.82
C GLU A 113 -2.77 1.29 -18.13
N SER A 114 -2.91 1.98 -19.26
CA SER A 114 -2.64 1.43 -20.60
C SER A 114 -1.17 1.02 -20.80
N ALA A 115 -0.23 1.77 -20.21
CA ALA A 115 1.20 1.54 -20.37
C ALA A 115 1.80 0.49 -19.41
N ASN A 116 0.98 -0.23 -18.63
CA ASN A 116 1.43 -1.15 -17.57
C ASN A 116 2.26 -0.47 -16.46
N GLY A 117 2.11 0.85 -16.30
CA GLY A 117 2.74 1.65 -15.26
C GLY A 117 2.03 1.56 -13.90
N LYS A 118 0.88 0.88 -13.82
CA LYS A 118 0.16 0.62 -12.58
C LYS A 118 0.57 -0.73 -11.97
N LEU A 119 1.15 -0.70 -10.77
CA LEU A 119 1.50 -1.87 -9.97
C LEU A 119 0.46 -2.06 -8.87
N VAL A 120 -0.14 -3.25 -8.81
CA VAL A 120 -1.19 -3.58 -7.84
C VAL A 120 -0.72 -4.71 -6.92
N LEU A 121 -0.86 -4.51 -5.61
CA LEU A 121 -0.57 -5.49 -4.57
C LEU A 121 -1.85 -5.79 -3.76
N PRO A 122 -2.44 -6.98 -3.90
CA PRO A 122 -3.56 -7.37 -3.06
C PRO A 122 -3.09 -7.68 -1.64
N PHE A 123 -3.84 -7.22 -0.64
CA PHE A 123 -3.59 -7.54 0.76
C PHE A 123 -4.85 -8.03 1.47
N SER A 124 -4.65 -8.84 2.52
CA SER A 124 -5.72 -9.44 3.33
C SER A 124 -5.60 -9.11 4.82
N PHE A 125 -4.78 -8.13 5.19
CA PHE A 125 -4.61 -7.66 6.56
C PHE A 125 -5.30 -6.33 6.80
N SER A 126 -5.64 -6.04 8.06
CA SER A 126 -6.20 -4.75 8.46
C SER A 126 -5.12 -3.68 8.38
N TRP A 127 -5.28 -2.73 7.45
CA TRP A 127 -4.31 -1.67 7.22
C TRP A 127 -4.14 -0.81 8.47
N THR A 128 -2.95 -0.87 9.10
CA THR A 128 -2.60 0.04 10.19
C THR A 128 -2.32 1.40 9.58
N VAL A 129 -3.23 2.36 9.75
CA VAL A 129 -3.02 3.73 9.26
C VAL A 129 -1.83 4.34 10.02
N SER A 130 -0.64 4.21 9.47
CA SER A 130 0.58 4.86 9.92
C SER A 130 1.34 5.23 8.66
N VAL A 131 0.93 6.34 8.04
CA VAL A 131 1.56 6.86 6.82
C VAL A 131 2.58 7.90 7.25
N VAL A 132 3.86 7.57 7.06
CA VAL A 132 4.94 8.55 6.89
C VAL A 132 5.42 8.38 5.44
N ILE A 133 5.23 9.40 4.62
CA ILE A 133 5.72 9.47 3.22
C ILE A 133 7.07 10.17 3.24
#